data_AF-A0AAD3DYS7-F1
#
_entry.id   AF-A0AAD3DYS7-F1
#
_cell.length_a   1.000
_cell.length_b   1.000
_cell.length_c   1.000
_cell.angle_alpha   90.00
_cell.angle_beta   90.00
_cell.angle_gamma   90.00
#
_symmetry.space_group_name_H-M   'P 1'
#
loop_
_entity.id
_entity.type
_entity.pdbx_description
1 polymer ?
#
loop_
_entity_poly.entity_id
_entity_poly.type
_entity_poly.pdbx_seq_one_letter_code
_entity_poly.pdbx_strand_id
1 'polypeptide(L)'
;GIYKCIVQELMARVNTCTAVVTRKAAPRFRFHKAGLPKAKLTPSDTVERSPPNALLTDLGNQELTACNVNFLRRTFKAHLVEELLRVQPEVLTAGLTEWHLFLTGYGLTDEDIWKILRYSPQLLRRGPGGDASGLGTSNATSGKEGYNSNPTQETPASTAVANTPYNAGAAIMFLKSYGWTDEDITQRVLACYPEVLTATPEELQASVDFLRSRSFDEAAIRRLVLTCPLLLVAPVTDPDLFPLIDRIRASAHNKYVISGSYHV
;
A
#
# COMPACT_ATOMS: atom_id res chain seq x y z
N GLY A 1 15.22 -14.56 -22.12
CA GLY A 1 16.22 -15.23 -21.28
C GLY A 1 16.25 -14.64 -19.90
N ILE A 2 16.97 -13.54 -19.69
CA ILE A 2 17.33 -13.02 -18.35
C ILE A 2 16.22 -12.22 -17.65
N TYR A 3 15.47 -11.38 -18.37
CA TYR A 3 14.29 -10.69 -17.80
C TYR A 3 13.25 -11.69 -17.26
N LYS A 4 13.06 -12.85 -17.92
CA LYS A 4 12.20 -13.92 -17.41
C LYS A 4 12.71 -14.50 -16.09
N CYS A 5 14.03 -14.61 -15.91
CA CYS A 5 14.66 -15.13 -14.70
C CYS A 5 14.56 -14.12 -13.54
N ILE A 6 14.83 -12.84 -13.80
CA ILE A 6 14.68 -11.76 -12.81
C ILE A 6 13.22 -11.60 -12.41
N VAL A 7 12.31 -11.57 -13.39
CA VAL A 7 10.87 -11.53 -13.12
C VAL A 7 10.43 -12.81 -12.43
N GLN A 8 10.97 -13.99 -12.75
CA GLN A 8 10.68 -15.21 -11.99
C GLN A 8 11.23 -15.15 -10.57
N GLU A 9 12.37 -14.52 -10.31
CA GLU A 9 12.95 -14.42 -8.97
C GLU A 9 12.23 -13.34 -8.12
N LEU A 10 11.92 -12.20 -8.72
CA LEU A 10 11.07 -11.17 -8.13
C LEU A 10 9.65 -11.69 -7.91
N MET A 11 9.04 -12.35 -8.89
CA MET A 11 7.74 -13.00 -8.75
C MET A 11 7.83 -14.18 -7.80
N ALA A 12 8.93 -14.92 -7.72
CA ALA A 12 9.10 -15.95 -6.70
C ALA A 12 9.15 -15.32 -5.32
N ARG A 13 9.88 -14.22 -5.11
CA ARG A 13 9.94 -13.51 -3.83
C ARG A 13 8.62 -12.83 -3.47
N VAL A 14 7.98 -12.16 -4.42
CA VAL A 14 6.64 -11.57 -4.28
C VAL A 14 5.64 -12.68 -4.01
N ASN A 15 5.59 -13.75 -4.82
CA ASN A 15 4.72 -14.90 -4.56
C ASN A 15 5.09 -15.65 -3.28
N THR A 16 6.32 -15.57 -2.77
CA THR A 16 6.68 -16.14 -1.46
C THR A 16 6.13 -15.25 -0.35
N CYS A 17 6.13 -13.93 -0.51
CA CYS A 17 5.42 -13.01 0.38
C CYS A 17 3.89 -13.22 0.29
N THR A 18 3.32 -13.34 -0.90
CA THR A 18 1.89 -13.67 -1.10
C THR A 18 1.56 -15.09 -0.63
N ALA A 19 2.49 -16.05 -0.74
CA ALA A 19 2.32 -17.42 -0.26
C ALA A 19 2.48 -17.54 1.27
N VAL A 20 3.24 -16.66 1.91
CA VAL A 20 3.26 -16.52 3.37
C VAL A 20 1.93 -15.95 3.85
N VAL A 21 1.32 -15.03 3.09
CA VAL A 21 -0.04 -14.53 3.35
C VAL A 21 -1.11 -15.61 3.11
N THR A 22 -1.00 -16.45 2.07
CA THR A 22 -1.97 -17.53 1.82
C THR A 22 -1.74 -18.80 2.67
N ARG A 23 -0.50 -19.08 3.15
CA ARG A 23 -0.22 -20.22 4.05
C ARG A 23 -0.53 -19.96 5.52
N LYS A 24 -0.70 -18.70 5.94
CA LYS A 24 -1.12 -18.37 7.31
C LYS A 24 -2.65 -18.39 7.51
N ALA A 25 -3.42 -18.81 6.50
CA ALA A 25 -4.88 -18.82 6.50
C ALA A 25 -5.51 -20.22 6.37
N ALA A 26 -4.84 -21.28 6.85
CA ALA A 26 -5.50 -22.55 7.10
C ALA A 26 -5.47 -22.88 8.60
N PRO A 27 -6.33 -22.26 9.44
CA PRO A 27 -6.51 -22.77 10.77
C PRO A 27 -7.38 -24.03 10.67
N ARG A 28 -6.75 -25.20 10.83
CA ARG A 28 -7.47 -26.43 11.22
C ARG A 28 -7.99 -26.22 12.65
N PHE A 29 -9.10 -25.49 12.79
CA PHE A 29 -9.83 -25.41 14.04
C PHE A 29 -10.56 -26.74 14.27
N ARG A 30 -9.94 -27.64 15.04
CA ARG A 30 -10.69 -28.64 15.81
C ARG A 30 -11.34 -27.91 16.98
N PHE A 31 -12.66 -27.77 16.95
CA PHE A 31 -13.41 -27.35 18.11
C PHE A 31 -13.30 -28.43 19.20
N HIS A 32 -12.52 -28.15 20.25
CA HIS A 32 -12.67 -28.82 21.54
C HIS A 32 -13.53 -27.94 22.45
N LYS A 33 -14.66 -28.52 22.86
CA LYS A 33 -15.64 -27.94 23.76
C LYS A 33 -15.05 -27.97 25.18
N ALA A 34 -14.36 -26.91 25.59
CA ALA A 34 -13.88 -26.72 26.95
C ALA A 34 -14.76 -25.69 27.68
N GLY A 35 -15.23 -26.06 28.86
CA GLY A 35 -16.13 -25.25 29.69
C GLY A 35 -15.44 -24.02 30.28
N LEU A 36 -16.16 -22.89 30.27
CA LEU A 36 -15.78 -21.66 30.95
C LEU A 36 -15.93 -21.80 32.48
N PRO A 37 -14.93 -21.39 33.28
CA PRO A 37 -15.12 -21.06 34.68
C PRO A 37 -15.64 -19.62 34.84
N LYS A 38 -16.57 -19.43 35.79
CA LYS A 38 -17.12 -18.13 36.19
C LYS A 38 -16.08 -17.35 37.01
N ALA A 39 -15.61 -16.22 36.50
CA ALA A 39 -14.80 -15.27 37.26
C ALA A 39 -15.70 -14.18 37.89
N LYS A 40 -15.43 -13.88 39.17
CA LYS A 40 -16.14 -12.94 40.02
C LYS A 40 -15.43 -11.59 39.93
N LEU A 41 -16.11 -10.57 39.38
CA LEU A 41 -15.60 -9.20 39.27
C LEU A 41 -15.83 -8.43 40.57
N THR A 42 -14.79 -7.78 41.07
CA THR A 42 -14.84 -6.72 42.09
C THR A 42 -14.70 -5.36 41.41
N PRO A 43 -15.44 -4.31 41.84
CA PRO A 43 -15.32 -2.98 41.27
C PRO A 43 -14.20 -2.19 41.98
N SER A 44 -13.34 -1.54 41.20
CA SER A 44 -12.46 -0.48 41.67
C SER A 44 -12.72 0.75 40.83
N ASP A 45 -13.34 1.75 41.45
CA ASP A 45 -13.62 3.05 40.89
C ASP A 45 -12.32 3.86 40.80
N THR A 46 -11.96 4.29 39.59
CA THR A 46 -10.97 5.36 39.38
C THR A 46 -11.55 6.29 38.32
N VAL A 47 -12.00 7.46 38.77
CA VAL A 47 -12.63 8.49 37.94
C VAL A 47 -11.53 9.27 37.23
N GLU A 48 -11.17 8.84 36.03
CA GLU A 48 -10.28 9.57 35.14
C GLU A 48 -11.10 10.53 34.26
N ARG A 49 -10.92 11.84 34.46
CA ARG A 49 -11.61 12.90 33.70
C ARG A 49 -11.09 12.92 32.26
N SER A 50 -11.84 12.33 31.34
CA SER A 50 -11.58 12.40 29.91
C SER A 50 -11.77 13.83 29.34
N PRO A 51 -10.96 14.23 28.35
CA PRO A 51 -11.06 15.54 27.71
C PRO A 51 -12.33 15.66 26.82
N PRO A 52 -13.00 16.83 26.81
CA PRO A 52 -14.33 17.02 26.22
C PRO A 52 -14.40 16.92 24.68
N ASN A 53 -13.27 16.90 23.96
CA ASN A 53 -13.26 16.87 22.49
C ASN A 53 -13.29 15.45 21.87
N ALA A 54 -13.10 14.39 22.67
CA ALA A 54 -13.06 13.02 22.15
C ALA A 54 -14.45 12.44 21.80
N LEU A 55 -15.52 12.97 22.42
CA LEU A 55 -16.88 12.43 22.28
C LEU A 55 -17.56 12.77 20.95
N LEU A 56 -17.18 13.87 20.31
CA LEU A 56 -17.78 14.29 19.03
C LEU A 56 -17.29 13.47 17.84
N THR A 57 -16.02 13.02 17.85
CA THR A 57 -15.48 12.13 16.82
C THR A 57 -16.06 10.72 16.88
N ASP A 58 -16.54 10.29 18.05
CA ASP A 58 -16.99 8.90 18.25
C ASP A 58 -18.37 8.65 17.62
N LEU A 59 -19.27 9.63 17.69
CA LEU A 59 -20.63 9.52 17.12
C LEU A 59 -20.62 9.42 15.59
N GLY A 60 -19.82 10.25 14.91
CA GLY A 60 -19.72 10.21 13.44
C GLY A 60 -19.15 8.88 12.92
N ASN A 61 -18.19 8.31 13.65
CA ASN A 61 -17.61 7.02 13.30
C ASN A 61 -18.61 5.87 13.47
N GLN A 62 -19.50 5.95 14.46
CA GLN A 62 -20.51 4.92 14.70
C GLN A 62 -21.56 4.86 13.58
N GLU A 63 -22.04 6.02 13.12
CA GLU A 63 -22.99 6.09 11.99
C GLU A 63 -22.36 5.57 10.69
N LEU A 64 -21.13 6.00 10.39
CA LEU A 64 -20.38 5.53 9.22
C LEU A 64 -20.21 4.00 9.26
N THR A 65 -19.84 3.46 10.42
CA THR A 65 -19.67 2.01 10.63
C THR A 65 -20.98 1.27 10.36
N ALA A 66 -22.11 1.76 10.86
CA ALA A 66 -23.42 1.14 10.64
C ALA A 66 -23.84 1.19 9.16
N CYS A 67 -23.60 2.32 8.49
CA CYS A 67 -23.83 2.46 7.05
C CYS A 67 -22.98 1.48 6.24
N ASN A 68 -21.69 1.37 6.57
CA ASN A 68 -20.76 0.46 5.91
C ASN A 68 -21.13 -1.02 6.09
N VAL A 69 -21.54 -1.43 7.29
CA VAL A 69 -22.03 -2.80 7.51
C VAL A 69 -23.29 -3.09 6.69
N ASN A 70 -24.24 -2.16 6.64
CA ASN A 70 -25.45 -2.32 5.84
C ASN A 70 -25.14 -2.37 4.35
N PHE A 71 -24.21 -1.55 3.87
CA PHE A 71 -23.73 -1.59 2.49
C PHE A 71 -23.13 -2.96 2.16
N LEU A 72 -22.17 -3.43 2.96
CA LEU A 72 -21.52 -4.74 2.74
C LEU A 72 -22.54 -5.89 2.71
N ARG A 73 -23.53 -5.89 3.60
CA ARG A 73 -24.58 -6.93 3.64
C ARG A 73 -25.53 -6.90 2.45
N ARG A 74 -25.70 -5.76 1.78
CA ARG A 74 -26.52 -5.63 0.58
C ARG A 74 -25.76 -6.06 -0.67
N THR A 75 -24.47 -5.75 -0.73
CA THR A 75 -23.64 -6.01 -1.91
C THR A 75 -23.04 -7.42 -1.91
N PHE A 76 -22.72 -7.96 -0.73
CA PHE A 76 -22.01 -9.25 -0.60
C PHE A 76 -22.78 -10.26 0.25
N LYS A 77 -22.41 -11.55 0.10
CA LYS A 77 -23.03 -12.66 0.86
C LYS A 77 -22.76 -12.49 2.36
N ALA A 78 -23.80 -12.64 3.18
CA ALA A 78 -23.74 -12.38 4.63
C ALA A 78 -22.59 -13.12 5.35
N HIS A 79 -22.36 -14.40 5.06
CA HIS A 79 -21.29 -15.17 5.70
C HIS A 79 -19.88 -14.66 5.35
N LEU A 80 -19.69 -14.13 4.14
CA LEU A 80 -18.42 -13.54 3.71
C LEU A 80 -18.18 -12.23 4.44
N VAL A 81 -19.22 -11.40 4.58
CA VAL A 81 -19.17 -10.14 5.34
C VAL A 81 -18.80 -10.42 6.79
N GLU A 82 -19.44 -11.38 7.45
CA GLU A 82 -19.11 -11.78 8.82
C GLU A 82 -17.66 -12.28 8.96
N GLU A 83 -17.17 -13.05 7.98
CA GLU A 83 -15.77 -13.49 7.96
C GLU A 83 -14.82 -12.29 7.83
N LEU A 84 -15.08 -11.36 6.91
CA LEU A 84 -14.25 -10.17 6.69
C LEU A 84 -14.21 -9.29 7.93
N LEU A 85 -15.36 -8.97 8.53
CA LEU A 85 -15.44 -8.12 9.72
C LEU A 85 -14.76 -8.74 10.94
N ARG A 86 -14.73 -10.08 11.01
CA ARG A 86 -14.00 -10.81 12.07
C ARG A 86 -12.50 -10.71 11.89
N VAL A 87 -11.98 -10.69 10.66
CA VAL A 87 -10.54 -10.67 10.38
C VAL A 87 -10.00 -9.23 10.32
N GLN A 88 -10.79 -8.29 9.79
CA GLN A 88 -10.37 -6.93 9.44
C GLN A 88 -11.50 -5.91 9.71
N PRO A 89 -11.79 -5.58 10.98
CA PRO A 89 -12.81 -4.59 11.31
C PRO A 89 -12.46 -3.18 10.83
N GLU A 90 -11.18 -2.89 10.54
CA GLU A 90 -10.73 -1.56 10.10
C GLU A 90 -11.29 -1.16 8.74
N VAL A 91 -11.73 -2.13 7.92
CA VAL A 91 -12.42 -1.90 6.64
C VAL A 91 -13.68 -1.05 6.84
N LEU A 92 -14.33 -1.11 8.01
CA LEU A 92 -15.51 -0.31 8.33
C LEU A 92 -15.22 1.17 8.55
N THR A 93 -13.95 1.55 8.73
CA THR A 93 -13.55 2.95 8.89
C THR A 93 -13.33 3.66 7.54
N ALA A 94 -13.26 2.90 6.45
CA ALA A 94 -13.09 3.44 5.11
C ALA A 94 -14.41 3.90 4.50
N GLY A 95 -14.36 4.86 3.57
CA GLY A 95 -15.50 5.23 2.73
C GLY A 95 -15.81 4.14 1.69
N LEU A 96 -16.44 3.04 2.12
CA LEU A 96 -16.64 1.85 1.27
C LEU A 96 -17.53 2.13 0.06
N THR A 97 -18.48 3.06 0.20
CA THR A 97 -19.38 3.44 -0.91
C THR A 97 -18.59 4.14 -2.01
N GLU A 98 -17.70 5.07 -1.65
CA GLU A 98 -16.86 5.81 -2.57
C GLU A 98 -15.84 4.90 -3.25
N TRP A 99 -15.23 3.99 -2.49
CA TRP A 99 -14.32 2.98 -3.04
C TRP A 99 -15.03 2.01 -4.00
N HIS A 100 -16.24 1.57 -3.67
CA HIS A 100 -17.02 0.71 -4.57
C HIS A 100 -17.38 1.42 -5.88
N LEU A 101 -17.88 2.66 -5.81
CA LEU A 101 -18.17 3.47 -7.00
C LEU A 101 -16.92 3.71 -7.86
N PHE A 102 -15.79 3.99 -7.22
CA PHE A 102 -14.52 4.15 -7.92
C PHE A 102 -14.09 2.87 -8.64
N LEU A 103 -14.07 1.72 -7.96
CA LEU A 103 -13.62 0.45 -8.53
C LEU A 103 -14.57 -0.06 -9.62
N THR A 104 -15.88 0.08 -9.43
CA THR A 104 -16.87 -0.25 -10.47
C THR A 104 -16.77 0.68 -11.69
N GLY A 105 -16.38 1.94 -11.49
CA GLY A 105 -16.05 2.87 -12.58
C GLY A 105 -14.88 2.41 -13.46
N TYR A 106 -13.97 1.59 -12.92
CA TYR A 106 -12.90 0.92 -13.66
C TYR A 106 -13.33 -0.46 -14.22
N GLY A 107 -14.60 -0.83 -14.11
CA GLY A 107 -15.13 -2.08 -14.66
C GLY A 107 -14.92 -3.31 -13.79
N LEU A 108 -14.52 -3.15 -12.52
CA LEU A 108 -14.40 -4.29 -11.61
C LEU A 108 -15.79 -4.80 -11.19
N THR A 109 -15.93 -6.12 -11.15
CA THR A 109 -17.14 -6.77 -10.64
C THR A 109 -17.16 -6.79 -9.12
N ASP A 110 -18.34 -6.98 -8.51
CA ASP A 110 -18.45 -7.10 -7.05
C ASP A 110 -17.56 -8.24 -6.50
N GLU A 111 -17.42 -9.35 -7.24
CA GLU A 111 -16.54 -10.46 -6.83
C GLU A 111 -15.06 -10.07 -6.85
N ASP A 112 -14.63 -9.20 -7.76
CA ASP A 112 -13.25 -8.71 -7.81
C ASP A 112 -12.99 -7.67 -6.71
N ILE A 113 -13.95 -6.78 -6.47
CA ILE A 113 -13.91 -5.85 -5.34
C ILE A 113 -13.80 -6.63 -4.04
N TRP A 114 -14.59 -7.70 -3.86
CA TRP A 114 -14.51 -8.56 -2.69
C TRP A 114 -13.12 -9.17 -2.49
N LYS A 115 -12.46 -9.62 -3.58
CA LYS A 115 -11.08 -10.12 -3.49
C LYS A 115 -10.13 -9.02 -3.02
N ILE A 116 -10.25 -7.79 -3.54
CA ILE A 116 -9.43 -6.66 -3.10
C ILE A 116 -9.66 -6.38 -1.61
N LEU A 117 -10.91 -6.34 -1.15
CA LEU A 117 -11.25 -6.16 0.27
C LEU A 117 -10.61 -7.23 1.15
N ARG A 118 -10.61 -8.50 0.70
CA ARG A 118 -10.10 -9.63 1.46
C ARG A 118 -8.58 -9.69 1.50
N TYR A 119 -7.93 -9.50 0.35
CA TYR A 119 -6.49 -9.76 0.18
C TYR A 119 -5.63 -8.52 0.34
N SER A 120 -6.20 -7.32 0.16
CA SER A 120 -5.46 -6.07 0.14
C SER A 120 -6.20 -4.97 0.89
N PRO A 121 -6.53 -5.18 2.18
CA PRO A 121 -7.21 -4.18 2.99
C PRO A 121 -6.40 -2.90 3.12
N GLN A 122 -5.06 -2.95 2.98
CA GLN A 122 -4.22 -1.76 3.01
C GLN A 122 -4.64 -0.69 1.99
N LEU A 123 -5.28 -1.08 0.89
CA LEU A 123 -5.84 -0.13 -0.07
C LEU A 123 -6.87 0.80 0.58
N LEU A 124 -7.66 0.27 1.51
CA LEU A 124 -8.70 1.01 2.23
C LEU A 124 -8.23 1.60 3.55
N ARG A 125 -7.12 1.08 4.09
CA ARG A 125 -6.62 1.56 5.37
C ARG A 125 -6.14 2.98 5.20
N ARG A 126 -6.45 3.79 6.22
CA ARG A 126 -5.66 4.97 6.52
C ARG A 126 -4.23 4.50 6.73
N GLY A 127 -3.34 4.84 5.81
CA GLY A 127 -1.93 4.49 5.93
C GLY A 127 -1.45 4.95 7.30
N PRO A 128 -0.74 4.11 8.09
CA PRO A 128 -0.03 4.63 9.25
C PRO A 128 0.92 5.66 8.67
N GLY A 129 0.63 6.94 8.89
CA GLY A 129 1.31 8.05 8.23
C GLY A 129 2.79 7.78 8.32
N GLY A 130 3.40 7.47 7.17
CA GLY A 130 4.80 7.09 7.13
C GLY A 130 5.55 8.20 7.83
N ASP A 131 6.25 7.83 8.90
CA ASP A 131 7.18 8.70 9.58
C ASP A 131 8.25 9.05 8.54
N ALA A 132 7.96 10.04 7.69
CA ALA A 132 8.87 10.63 6.72
C ALA A 132 9.92 11.47 7.47
N SER A 133 10.46 10.91 8.55
CA SER A 133 11.69 11.32 9.19
C SER A 133 12.82 10.68 8.40
N GLY A 134 13.22 11.28 7.29
CA GLY A 134 14.49 10.89 6.68
C GLY A 134 14.64 11.04 5.18
N LEU A 135 14.26 12.17 4.60
CA LEU A 135 14.96 12.68 3.41
C LEU A 135 15.01 14.20 3.50
N GLY A 136 16.01 14.67 4.26
CA GLY A 136 16.39 16.06 4.29
C GLY A 136 16.84 16.49 2.90
N THR A 137 16.04 17.32 2.24
CA THR A 137 16.50 18.18 1.17
C THR A 137 17.51 19.15 1.75
N SER A 138 18.79 18.85 1.57
CA SER A 138 19.89 19.79 1.72
C SER A 138 19.76 20.88 0.66
N ASN A 139 19.08 21.97 1.02
CA ASN A 139 19.16 23.19 0.24
C ASN A 139 20.56 23.79 0.40
N ALA A 140 21.37 23.64 -0.65
CA ALA A 140 22.57 24.39 -0.86
C ALA A 140 22.22 25.86 -1.11
N THR A 141 22.08 26.65 -0.04
CA THR A 141 22.07 28.11 -0.11
C THR A 141 23.46 28.60 0.27
N SER A 142 24.22 28.96 -0.75
CA SER A 142 25.43 29.76 -0.63
C SER A 142 25.07 31.15 -0.09
N GLY A 143 25.74 31.55 1.00
CA GLY A 143 26.17 32.94 1.17
C GLY A 143 25.46 33.80 2.22
N LYS A 144 26.27 34.12 3.25
CA LYS A 144 26.36 35.37 4.04
C LYS A 144 25.65 35.44 5.40
N GLU A 145 26.52 35.76 6.36
CA GLU A 145 26.37 35.98 7.80
C GLU A 145 25.32 37.04 8.17
N GLY A 146 24.67 36.86 9.32
CA GLY A 146 23.90 37.93 9.97
C GLY A 146 22.91 37.43 11.04
N TYR A 147 23.13 37.85 12.28
CA TYR A 147 22.48 37.46 13.55
C TYR A 147 20.95 37.53 13.66
N ASN A 148 20.43 36.67 14.56
CA ASN A 148 19.34 36.84 15.56
C ASN A 148 17.89 36.33 15.34
N SER A 149 17.53 35.41 16.28
CA SER A 149 16.25 35.14 16.99
C SER A 149 14.96 34.70 16.29
N ASN A 150 14.63 33.40 16.49
CA ASN A 150 13.33 32.70 16.63
C ASN A 150 12.22 32.92 15.56
N PRO A 151 11.56 31.84 15.09
CA PRO A 151 10.65 31.08 15.96
C PRO A 151 10.84 29.55 15.88
N THR A 152 10.58 28.89 17.01
CA THR A 152 10.29 27.47 17.13
C THR A 152 9.31 27.05 16.04
N GLN A 153 9.82 26.43 14.98
CA GLN A 153 9.04 25.82 13.93
C GLN A 153 8.41 24.56 14.55
N GLU A 154 7.17 24.68 15.01
CA GLU A 154 6.31 23.53 15.26
C GLU A 154 6.14 22.83 13.91
N THR A 155 6.93 21.78 13.69
CA THR A 155 6.73 20.81 12.61
C THR A 155 5.28 20.34 12.71
N PRO A 156 4.39 20.71 11.77
CA PRO A 156 3.00 20.30 11.87
C PRO A 156 3.00 18.79 11.83
N ALA A 157 2.50 18.17 12.91
CA ALA A 157 2.38 16.74 13.05
C ALA A 157 1.76 16.19 11.76
N SER A 158 2.55 15.42 11.00
CA SER A 158 2.15 14.82 9.74
C SER A 158 0.94 13.94 10.03
N THR A 159 -0.25 14.47 9.76
CA THR A 159 -1.48 13.77 9.99
C THR A 159 -1.56 12.68 8.93
N ALA A 160 -1.49 11.43 9.37
CA ALA A 160 -1.66 10.26 8.52
C ALA A 160 -2.86 10.47 7.59
N VAL A 161 -2.60 10.69 6.29
CA VAL A 161 -3.65 10.96 5.31
C VAL A 161 -4.33 9.63 5.00
N ALA A 162 -5.66 9.58 5.15
CA ALA A 162 -6.40 8.38 4.79
C ALA A 162 -6.27 8.12 3.29
N ASN A 163 -6.08 6.85 2.89
CA ASN A 163 -6.08 6.55 1.46
C ASN A 163 -7.49 6.75 0.91
N THR A 164 -7.62 7.66 -0.05
CA THR A 164 -8.90 7.99 -0.67
C THR A 164 -8.93 7.45 -2.09
N PRO A 165 -10.12 7.18 -2.66
CA PRO A 165 -10.25 6.85 -4.08
C PRO A 165 -9.60 7.90 -4.99
N TYR A 166 -9.58 9.16 -4.55
CA TYR A 166 -8.89 10.24 -5.26
C TYR A 166 -7.37 10.01 -5.33
N ASN A 167 -6.74 9.62 -4.22
CA ASN A 167 -5.31 9.28 -4.20
C ASN A 167 -4.99 8.08 -5.10
N ALA A 168 -5.81 7.02 -5.03
CA ALA A 168 -5.68 5.89 -5.94
C ALA A 168 -5.85 6.31 -7.41
N GLY A 169 -6.79 7.19 -7.71
CA GLY A 169 -6.95 7.79 -9.03
C GLY A 169 -5.71 8.56 -9.50
N ALA A 170 -5.10 9.36 -8.62
CA ALA A 170 -3.86 10.08 -8.90
C ALA A 170 -2.69 9.12 -9.18
N ALA A 171 -2.56 8.05 -8.40
CA ALA A 171 -1.58 6.99 -8.63
C ALA A 171 -1.81 6.29 -9.98
N ILE A 172 -3.06 6.01 -10.36
CA ILE A 172 -3.40 5.44 -11.67
C ILE A 172 -2.99 6.41 -12.79
N MET A 173 -3.31 7.70 -12.67
CA MET A 173 -2.94 8.72 -13.65
C MET A 173 -1.41 8.84 -13.80
N PHE A 174 -0.68 8.73 -12.68
CA PHE A 174 0.77 8.63 -12.70
C PHE A 174 1.24 7.41 -13.50
N LEU A 175 0.73 6.22 -13.21
CA LEU A 175 1.08 4.99 -13.95
C LEU A 175 0.77 5.11 -15.45
N LYS A 176 -0.38 5.69 -15.82
CA LYS A 176 -0.75 5.94 -17.22
C LYS A 176 0.27 6.84 -17.94
N SER A 177 0.87 7.81 -17.25
CA SER A 177 1.95 8.64 -17.83
C SER A 177 3.21 7.85 -18.20
N TYR A 178 3.42 6.67 -17.60
CA TYR A 178 4.51 5.73 -17.93
C TYR A 178 4.10 4.67 -18.98
N GLY A 179 2.90 4.78 -19.56
CA GLY A 179 2.42 3.94 -20.66
C GLY A 179 1.53 2.77 -20.26
N TRP A 180 1.02 2.73 -19.03
CA TRP A 180 0.00 1.77 -18.62
C TRP A 180 -1.33 2.04 -19.35
N THR A 181 -1.95 0.99 -19.89
CA THR A 181 -3.31 1.06 -20.45
C THR A 181 -4.36 0.81 -19.38
N ASP A 182 -5.61 1.24 -19.60
CA ASP A 182 -6.71 0.98 -18.65
C ASP A 182 -6.91 -0.53 -18.40
N GLU A 183 -6.71 -1.36 -19.44
CA GLU A 183 -6.73 -2.81 -19.32
C GLU A 183 -5.59 -3.36 -18.44
N ASP A 184 -4.38 -2.80 -18.56
CA ASP A 184 -3.27 -3.19 -17.67
C ASP A 184 -3.54 -2.78 -16.22
N ILE A 185 -4.16 -1.61 -16.00
CA ILE A 185 -4.53 -1.14 -14.66
C ILE A 185 -5.54 -2.11 -14.03
N THR A 186 -6.58 -2.50 -14.75
CA THR A 186 -7.62 -3.41 -14.23
C THR A 186 -7.09 -4.83 -14.03
N GLN A 187 -6.45 -5.40 -15.05
CA GLN A 187 -6.02 -6.81 -15.01
C GLN A 187 -4.79 -7.06 -14.16
N ARG A 188 -3.89 -6.07 -14.00
CA ARG A 188 -2.60 -6.28 -13.33
C ARG A 188 -2.45 -5.42 -12.09
N VAL A 189 -2.68 -4.11 -12.14
CA VAL A 189 -2.45 -3.25 -10.97
C VAL A 189 -3.48 -3.52 -9.89
N LEU A 190 -4.77 -3.41 -10.20
CA LEU A 190 -5.85 -3.62 -9.23
C LEU A 190 -5.90 -5.07 -8.73
N ALA A 191 -5.62 -6.04 -9.60
CA ALA A 191 -5.68 -7.45 -9.25
C ALA A 191 -4.44 -7.98 -8.49
N CYS A 192 -3.23 -7.49 -8.83
CA CYS A 192 -1.98 -8.08 -8.33
C CYS A 192 -1.12 -7.11 -7.51
N TYR A 193 -1.27 -5.80 -7.69
CA TYR A 193 -0.43 -4.78 -7.04
C TYR A 193 -1.24 -3.61 -6.46
N PRO A 194 -2.31 -3.86 -5.70
CA PRO A 194 -3.13 -2.79 -5.13
C PRO A 194 -2.34 -1.91 -4.15
N GLU A 195 -1.21 -2.38 -3.61
CA GLU A 195 -0.33 -1.55 -2.77
C GLU A 195 0.23 -0.34 -3.51
N VAL A 196 0.34 -0.39 -4.84
CA VAL A 196 0.82 0.77 -5.61
C VAL A 196 -0.15 1.93 -5.56
N LEU A 197 -1.43 1.64 -5.34
CA LEU A 197 -2.49 2.63 -5.25
C LEU A 197 -2.64 3.24 -3.84
N THR A 198 -1.84 2.79 -2.87
CA THR A 198 -1.74 3.46 -1.56
C THR A 198 -0.71 4.57 -1.56
N ALA A 199 0.23 4.56 -2.51
CA ALA A 199 1.26 5.58 -2.62
C ALA A 199 0.69 6.87 -3.22
N THR A 200 1.16 7.99 -2.70
CA THR A 200 0.90 9.33 -3.25
C THR A 200 1.70 9.54 -4.54
N PRO A 201 1.24 10.40 -5.47
CA PRO A 201 2.01 10.68 -6.68
C PRO A 201 3.40 11.25 -6.38
N GLU A 202 3.57 11.96 -5.25
CA GLU A 202 4.87 12.46 -4.79
C GLU A 202 5.82 11.32 -4.38
N GLU A 203 5.33 10.32 -3.65
CA GLU A 203 6.11 9.13 -3.28
C GLU A 203 6.50 8.32 -4.52
N LEU A 204 5.55 8.12 -5.45
CA LEU A 204 5.83 7.44 -6.73
C LEU A 204 6.88 8.20 -7.54
N GLN A 205 6.80 9.53 -7.60
CA GLN A 205 7.77 10.38 -8.28
C GLN A 205 9.14 10.33 -7.59
N ALA A 206 9.20 10.34 -6.26
CA ALA A 206 10.46 10.21 -5.51
C ALA A 206 11.16 8.88 -5.81
N SER A 207 10.41 7.79 -5.92
CA SER A 207 10.93 6.47 -6.32
C SER A 207 11.48 6.49 -7.75
N VAL A 208 10.81 7.17 -8.69
CA VAL A 208 11.32 7.37 -10.06
C VAL A 208 12.59 8.23 -10.07
N ASP A 209 12.60 9.35 -9.35
CA ASP A 209 13.75 10.26 -9.28
C ASP A 209 14.96 9.55 -8.69
N PHE A 210 14.73 8.68 -7.70
CA PHE A 210 15.74 7.80 -7.17
C PHE A 210 16.28 6.84 -8.23
N LEU A 211 15.44 6.18 -9.03
CA LEU A 211 15.91 5.34 -10.15
C LEU A 211 16.73 6.16 -11.17
N ARG A 212 16.31 7.40 -11.46
CA ARG A 212 17.04 8.31 -12.34
C ARG A 212 18.41 8.68 -11.77
N SER A 213 18.52 8.90 -10.46
CA SER A 213 19.79 9.16 -9.76
C SER A 213 20.79 7.99 -9.87
N ARG A 214 20.30 6.78 -10.19
CA ARG A 214 21.08 5.57 -10.40
C ARG A 214 21.40 5.28 -11.86
N SER A 215 21.29 6.30 -12.71
CA SER A 215 21.61 6.26 -14.15
C SER A 215 20.71 5.33 -14.98
N PHE A 216 19.49 5.06 -14.51
CA PHE A 216 18.49 4.43 -15.38
C PHE A 216 17.98 5.47 -16.38
N ASP A 217 17.97 5.10 -17.67
CA ASP A 217 17.34 5.91 -18.70
C ASP A 217 15.81 5.83 -18.60
N GLU A 218 15.14 6.84 -19.14
CA GLU A 218 13.67 6.94 -19.07
C GLU A 218 12.97 5.71 -19.67
N ALA A 219 13.56 5.09 -20.71
CA ALA A 219 13.06 3.86 -21.31
C ALA A 219 13.21 2.64 -20.38
N ALA A 220 14.31 2.50 -19.63
CA ALA A 220 14.45 1.45 -18.63
C ALA A 220 13.53 1.68 -17.43
N ILE A 221 13.37 2.91 -16.97
CA ILE A 221 12.43 3.24 -15.88
C ILE A 221 11.00 2.83 -16.29
N ARG A 222 10.53 3.25 -17.48
CA ARG A 222 9.22 2.82 -17.99
C ARG A 222 9.07 1.30 -18.03
N ARG A 223 10.07 0.58 -18.55
CA ARG A 223 10.05 -0.89 -18.57
C ARG A 223 10.01 -1.49 -17.16
N LEU A 224 10.76 -0.93 -16.21
CA LEU A 224 10.77 -1.37 -14.82
C LEU A 224 9.40 -1.16 -14.18
N VAL A 225 8.82 0.04 -14.30
CA VAL A 225 7.48 0.37 -13.80
C VAL A 225 6.42 -0.57 -14.39
N LEU A 226 6.47 -0.86 -15.69
CA LEU A 226 5.56 -1.80 -16.36
C LEU A 226 5.73 -3.26 -15.92
N THR A 227 6.94 -3.63 -15.50
CA THR A 227 7.27 -5.02 -15.15
C THR A 227 7.11 -5.31 -13.67
N CYS A 228 7.45 -4.35 -12.80
CA CYS A 228 7.46 -4.50 -11.35
C CYS A 228 7.01 -3.20 -10.67
N PRO A 229 5.68 -2.96 -10.60
CA PRO A 229 5.11 -1.76 -9.99
C PRO A 229 5.48 -1.58 -8.50
N LEU A 230 5.70 -2.69 -7.79
CA LEU A 230 6.05 -2.69 -6.37
C LEU A 230 7.38 -1.97 -6.07
N LEU A 231 8.25 -1.79 -7.06
CA LEU A 231 9.48 -0.99 -6.90
C LEU A 231 9.18 0.47 -6.58
N LEU A 232 7.97 0.96 -6.88
CA LEU A 232 7.58 2.34 -6.62
C LEU A 232 7.11 2.58 -5.18
N VAL A 233 6.66 1.52 -4.49
CA VAL A 233 6.10 1.59 -3.12
C VAL A 233 7.16 1.24 -2.08
N ALA A 234 8.22 0.52 -2.50
CA ALA A 234 9.33 0.21 -1.61
C ALA A 234 9.94 1.52 -1.10
N PRO A 235 10.13 1.67 0.22
CA PRO A 235 10.75 2.86 0.75
C PRO A 235 12.13 3.01 0.09
N VAL A 236 12.40 4.20 -0.45
CA VAL A 236 13.67 4.52 -1.12
C VAL A 236 14.87 4.28 -0.20
N THR A 237 14.64 4.27 1.11
CA THR A 237 15.61 4.02 2.16
C THR A 237 15.90 2.54 2.43
N ASP A 238 15.19 1.59 1.79
CA ASP A 238 15.42 0.16 2.02
C ASP A 238 16.81 -0.26 1.48
N PRO A 239 17.76 -0.64 2.37
CA PRO A 239 19.09 -1.05 1.96
C PRO A 239 19.07 -2.33 1.11
N ASP A 240 18.03 -3.16 1.19
CA ASP A 240 17.94 -4.42 0.44
C ASP A 240 17.49 -4.23 -1.01
N LEU A 241 16.93 -3.06 -1.34
CA LEU A 241 16.54 -2.73 -2.71
C LEU A 241 17.77 -2.50 -3.59
N PHE A 242 18.87 -1.96 -3.05
CA PHE A 242 20.07 -1.63 -3.82
C PHE A 242 20.75 -2.84 -4.45
N PRO A 243 21.07 -3.92 -3.71
CA PRO A 243 21.70 -5.11 -4.31
C PRO A 243 20.82 -5.75 -5.39
N LEU A 244 19.50 -5.62 -5.27
CA LEU A 244 18.56 -6.13 -6.26
C LEU A 244 18.59 -5.30 -7.54
N ILE A 245 18.53 -3.96 -7.44
CA ILE A 245 18.65 -3.06 -8.59
C ILE A 245 20.00 -3.25 -9.29
N ASP A 246 21.10 -3.37 -8.53
CA ASP A 246 22.43 -3.60 -9.09
C ASP A 246 22.52 -4.95 -9.81
N ARG A 247 21.90 -5.99 -9.27
CA ARG A 247 21.82 -7.30 -9.92
C ARG A 247 21.01 -7.24 -11.22
N ILE A 248 19.90 -6.50 -11.24
CA ILE A 248 19.10 -6.28 -12.45
C ILE A 248 19.94 -5.56 -13.51
N ARG A 249 20.69 -4.54 -13.12
CA ARG A 249 21.59 -3.81 -14.02
C ARG A 249 22.69 -4.71 -14.57
N ALA A 250 23.42 -5.42 -13.70
CA ALA A 250 24.50 -6.32 -14.10
C ALA A 250 24.02 -7.43 -15.06
N SER A 251 22.84 -7.98 -14.80
CA SER A 251 22.26 -9.03 -15.64
C SER A 251 21.70 -8.50 -16.97
N ALA A 252 21.24 -7.26 -17.05
CA ALA A 252 20.87 -6.61 -18.30
C ALA A 252 22.09 -6.41 -19.23
N HIS A 253 23.26 -6.06 -18.66
CA HIS A 253 24.50 -5.93 -19.43
C HIS A 253 25.03 -7.28 -19.94
N ASN A 254 24.85 -8.37 -19.19
CA ASN A 254 25.29 -9.70 -19.60
C ASN A 254 24.56 -10.28 -20.81
N LYS A 255 23.38 -9.74 -21.19
CA LYS A 255 22.66 -10.21 -22.38
C LYS A 255 23.44 -9.95 -23.68
N TYR A 256 24.32 -8.95 -23.71
CA TYR A 256 25.11 -8.60 -24.90
C TYR A 256 26.47 -9.31 -24.97
N VAL A 257 26.94 -9.92 -23.87
CA VAL A 257 28.23 -10.61 -23.85
C VAL A 257 28.13 -12.01 -24.46
N ILE A 258 26.98 -12.69 -24.34
CA ILE A 258 26.85 -14.10 -24.77
C ILE A 258 26.40 -14.23 -26.24
N SER A 259 25.85 -13.19 -26.86
CA SER A 259 25.43 -13.24 -28.28
C SER A 259 26.54 -12.85 -29.28
N GLY A 260 27.73 -12.45 -28.81
CA GLY A 260 28.83 -11.97 -29.66
C GLY A 260 29.82 -13.01 -30.17
N SER A 261 29.65 -14.31 -29.88
CA SER A 261 30.64 -15.34 -30.22
C SER A 261 30.05 -16.57 -30.91
N TYR A 262 29.14 -16.36 -31.86
CA TYR A 262 28.91 -17.33 -32.93
C TYR A 262 29.48 -16.75 -34.22
N HIS A 263 30.81 -16.70 -34.32
CA HIS A 263 31.45 -16.72 -35.62
C HIS A 263 31.47 -18.17 -36.09
N VAL A 264 30.66 -18.43 -37.11
CA VAL A 264 30.72 -19.62 -37.98
C VAL A 264 31.80 -19.38 -39.01
#